data_AF-A0A2D6P2H9-F1
#
_entry.id   AF-A0A2D6P2H9-F1
#
_cell.length_a   1.000
_cell.length_b   1.000
_cell.length_c   1.000
_cell.angle_alpha   90.00
_cell.angle_beta   90.00
_cell.angle_gamma   90.00
#
_symmetry.space_group_name_H-M   'P 1'
#
loop_
_entity.id
_entity.type
_entity.pdbx_description
1 polymer ?
#
loop_
_entity_poly.entity_id
_entity_poly.type
_entity_poly.pdbx_seq_one_letter_code
_entity_poly.pdbx_strand_id
1 'polypeptide(L)'
;MANRPIKKFKSGSLEAAIWFNERENNGEIVGFKTVSLKKSWKDKEKDVWRNETLNIRKQDIAKLLVILNKVQEELLLNKEDNENE
;
A
#
# COMPACT_ATOMS: atom_id res chain seq x y z
N MET A 1 -21.65 2.63 11.42
CA MET A 1 -21.26 3.61 10.38
C MET A 1 -20.02 3.08 9.69
N ALA A 2 -20.01 3.01 8.35
CA ALA A 2 -18.86 2.48 7.62
C ALA A 2 -17.62 3.35 7.90
N ASN A 3 -16.54 2.72 8.38
CA ASN A 3 -15.27 3.40 8.60
C ASN A 3 -14.80 3.95 7.24
N ARG A 4 -14.76 5.27 7.09
CA ARG A 4 -14.31 5.92 5.85
C ARG A 4 -12.83 6.26 5.97
N PRO A 5 -12.06 6.13 4.87
CA PRO A 5 -10.67 6.53 4.91
C PRO A 5 -10.58 8.03 5.14
N ILE A 6 -9.68 8.43 6.05
CA ILE A 6 -9.37 9.83 6.36
C ILE A 6 -8.87 10.54 5.11
N LYS A 7 -8.01 9.86 4.34
CA LYS A 7 -7.40 10.41 3.13
C LYS A 7 -7.00 9.29 2.18
N LYS A 8 -7.02 9.58 0.88
CA LYS A 8 -6.57 8.69 -0.18
C LYS A 8 -5.56 9.39 -1.08
N PHE A 9 -4.65 8.60 -1.63
CA PHE A 9 -3.67 8.99 -2.64
C PHE A 9 -3.70 7.93 -3.74
N LYS A 10 -3.71 8.33 -5.00
CA LYS A 10 -3.81 7.40 -6.13
C LYS A 10 -2.78 7.74 -7.20
N SER A 11 -2.13 6.72 -7.74
CA SER A 11 -1.26 6.81 -8.91
C SER A 11 -1.50 5.58 -9.79
N GLY A 12 -2.17 5.80 -10.93
CA GLY A 12 -2.57 4.72 -11.84
C GLY A 12 -3.42 3.64 -11.15
N SER A 13 -2.93 2.40 -11.21
CA SER A 13 -3.56 1.20 -10.63
C SER A 13 -3.33 1.05 -9.11
N LEU A 14 -2.48 1.89 -8.51
CA LEU A 14 -2.15 1.87 -7.09
C LEU A 14 -2.91 2.96 -6.32
N GLU A 15 -3.44 2.62 -5.14
CA GLU A 15 -4.10 3.53 -4.22
C GLU A 15 -3.61 3.29 -2.79
N ALA A 16 -3.19 4.34 -2.09
CA ALA A 16 -2.93 4.31 -0.66
C ALA A 16 -4.05 5.04 0.08
N ALA A 17 -4.59 4.44 1.14
CA ALA A 17 -5.61 5.06 1.99
C ALA A 17 -5.20 5.03 3.46
N ILE A 18 -5.44 6.13 4.17
CA ILE A 18 -5.21 6.26 5.62
C ILE A 18 -6.53 6.06 6.34
N TRP A 19 -6.55 5.22 7.35
CA TRP A 19 -7.72 4.88 8.16
C TRP A 19 -7.51 5.30 9.61
N PHE A 20 -8.60 5.71 10.27
CA PHE A 20 -8.63 5.81 11.72
C PHE A 20 -9.38 4.59 12.23
N ASN A 21 -8.79 3.85 13.15
CA ASN A 21 -9.41 2.70 13.78
C ASN A 21 -9.37 2.88 15.28
N GLU A 22 -10.33 2.31 15.96
CA GLU A 22 -10.39 2.29 17.40
C GLU A 22 -10.35 0.83 17.85
N ARG A 23 -9.63 0.55 18.93
CA ARG A 23 -9.68 -0.74 19.61
C ARG A 23 -9.87 -0.50 21.10
N GLU A 24 -10.67 -1.35 21.72
CA GLU A 24 -10.72 -1.42 23.17
C GLU A 24 -9.46 -2.14 23.68
N ASN A 25 -8.82 -1.59 24.70
CA ASN A 25 -7.69 -2.18 25.38
C ASN A 25 -7.84 -1.90 26.88
N ASN A 26 -8.10 -2.94 27.67
CA ASN A 26 -8.30 -2.85 29.11
C ASN A 26 -9.41 -1.85 29.53
N GLY A 27 -10.51 -1.79 28.78
CA GLY A 27 -11.64 -0.88 29.05
C GLY A 27 -11.42 0.56 28.55
N GLU A 28 -10.25 0.89 28.00
CA GLU A 28 -9.98 2.16 27.34
C GLU A 28 -10.06 2.03 25.81
N ILE A 29 -10.72 2.98 25.15
CA ILE A 29 -10.76 3.05 23.70
C ILE A 29 -9.49 3.76 23.21
N VAL A 30 -8.65 3.02 22.50
CA VAL A 30 -7.42 3.55 21.91
C VAL A 30 -7.58 3.70 20.41
N GLY A 31 -7.52 4.94 19.93
CA GLY A 31 -7.49 5.27 18.50
C GLY A 31 -6.10 5.10 17.89
N PHE A 32 -6.02 4.49 16.71
CA PHE A 32 -4.78 4.33 15.95
C PHE A 32 -5.01 4.47 14.45
N LYS A 33 -3.96 4.84 13.72
CA LYS A 33 -4.01 5.00 12.27
C LYS A 33 -3.36 3.81 11.57
N THR A 34 -3.98 3.33 10.51
CA THR A 34 -3.40 2.33 9.59
C THR A 34 -3.40 2.87 8.17
N VAL A 35 -2.59 2.25 7.32
CA VAL A 35 -2.53 2.54 5.90
C VAL A 35 -2.90 1.27 5.14
N SER A 36 -3.67 1.39 4.08
CA SER A 36 -3.88 0.29 3.12
C SER A 36 -3.29 0.68 1.77
N LEU A 37 -2.46 -0.18 1.19
CA LEU A 37 -1.99 -0.07 -0.18
C LEU A 37 -2.76 -1.06 -1.06
N LYS A 38 -3.46 -0.56 -2.06
CA LYS A 38 -4.31 -1.32 -2.97
C LYS A 38 -3.74 -1.29 -4.38
N LYS A 39 -3.65 -2.46 -5.04
CA LYS A 39 -3.40 -2.59 -6.49
C LYS A 39 -4.65 -3.12 -7.16
N SER A 40 -5.09 -2.48 -8.25
CA SER A 40 -6.27 -2.89 -9.00
C SER A 40 -5.90 -3.17 -10.46
N TRP A 41 -6.31 -4.30 -11.02
CA TRP A 41 -6.06 -4.65 -12.42
C TRP A 41 -7.22 -5.45 -13.01
N LYS A 42 -7.34 -5.43 -14.33
CA LYS A 42 -8.31 -6.26 -15.04
C LYS A 42 -7.66 -7.61 -15.36
N ASP A 43 -8.24 -8.68 -14.86
CA ASP A 43 -7.92 -10.05 -15.24
C ASP A 43 -8.47 -10.29 -16.65
N LYS A 44 -7.57 -10.40 -17.63
CA LYS A 44 -7.93 -10.47 -19.05
C LYS A 44 -8.62 -11.78 -19.41
N GLU A 45 -8.29 -12.88 -18.73
CA GLU A 45 -8.85 -14.21 -19.04
C GLU A 45 -10.29 -14.32 -18.55
N LYS A 46 -10.58 -13.73 -17.39
CA LYS A 46 -11.90 -13.83 -16.74
C LYS A 46 -12.78 -12.60 -16.96
N ASP A 47 -12.25 -11.57 -17.61
CA ASP A 47 -12.89 -10.26 -17.81
C ASP A 47 -13.34 -9.58 -16.50
N VAL A 48 -12.66 -9.86 -15.37
CA VAL A 48 -13.04 -9.37 -14.04
C VAL A 48 -11.98 -8.41 -13.47
N TRP A 49 -12.41 -7.38 -12.76
CA TRP A 49 -11.51 -6.53 -11.98
C TRP A 49 -11.04 -7.23 -10.70
N ARG A 50 -9.73 -7.38 -10.56
CA ARG A 50 -9.06 -7.89 -9.36
C ARG A 50 -8.48 -6.73 -8.57
N ASN A 51 -8.47 -6.92 -7.26
CA ASN A 51 -7.90 -5.97 -6.33
C ASN A 51 -7.14 -6.73 -5.24
N GLU A 52 -5.90 -6.34 -4.99
CA GLU A 52 -5.14 -6.77 -3.81
C GLU A 52 -4.95 -5.59 -2.88
N THR A 53 -5.00 -5.85 -1.57
CA THR A 53 -4.83 -4.81 -0.55
C THR A 53 -3.91 -5.30 0.54
N LEU A 54 -2.83 -4.56 0.77
CA LEU A 54 -1.91 -4.76 1.88
C LEU A 54 -2.19 -3.74 2.97
N ASN A 55 -2.40 -4.21 4.20
CA ASN A 55 -2.57 -3.34 5.37
C ASN A 55 -1.21 -3.14 6.06
N ILE A 56 -0.86 -1.88 6.28
CA ILE A 56 0.44 -1.44 6.76
C ILE A 56 0.23 -0.61 8.04
N ARG A 57 1.08 -0.83 9.03
CA ARG A 57 1.07 -0.04 10.26
C ARG A 57 1.85 1.26 10.04
N LYS A 58 1.45 2.34 10.73
CA LYS A 58 2.08 3.66 10.59
C LYS A 58 3.60 3.60 10.75
N GLN A 59 4.11 2.83 11.69
CA GLN A 59 5.55 2.74 11.98
C GLN A 59 6.37 2.10 10.84
N ASP A 60 5.74 1.29 9.98
CA ASP A 60 6.46 0.58 8.92
C ASP A 60 6.58 1.42 7.65
N ILE A 61 5.88 2.56 7.56
CA ILE A 61 5.94 3.46 6.41
C ILE A 61 7.36 3.98 6.16
N ALA A 62 8.08 4.38 7.22
CA ALA A 62 9.45 4.85 7.08
C ALA A 62 10.40 3.75 6.56
N LYS A 63 10.22 2.51 7.02
CA LYS A 63 11.00 1.35 6.56
C LYS A 63 10.70 1.04 5.10
N LEU A 64 9.42 1.08 4.71
CA LEU A 64 8.99 0.85 3.34
C LEU A 64 9.55 1.91 2.39
N LEU A 65 9.59 3.18 2.78
CA LEU A 65 10.19 4.24 1.96
C LEU A 65 11.66 3.94 1.65
N VAL A 66 12.44 3.53 2.66
CA VAL A 66 13.85 3.15 2.46
C VAL A 66 13.99 1.98 1.50
N ILE A 67 13.17 0.93 1.67
CA ILE A 67 13.22 -0.26 0.81
C ILE A 67 12.78 0.08 -0.62
N LEU A 68 11.67 0.81 -0.78
CA LEU A 68 11.14 1.18 -2.09
C LEU A 68 12.09 2.09 -2.88
N ASN A 69 12.79 3.01 -2.21
CA ASN A 69 13.81 3.83 -2.86
C ASN A 69 14.97 2.98 -3.38
N LYS A 70 15.44 2.00 -2.60
CA LYS A 70 16.50 1.06 -3.06
C LYS A 70 16.02 0.17 -4.21
N VAL A 71 14.79 -0.32 -4.16
CA VAL A 71 14.18 -1.09 -5.25
C VAL A 71 14.06 -0.23 -6.51
N GLN A 72 13.71 1.05 -6.37
CA GLN A 72 13.65 1.99 -7.49
C GLN A 72 15.03 2.22 -8.10
N GLU A 73 16.06 2.41 -7.27
CA GLU A 73 17.45 2.54 -7.70
C GLU A 73 17.87 1.32 -8.54
N GLU A 74 17.65 0.12 -8.02
CA GLU A 74 18.00 -1.13 -8.70
C GLU A 74 17.24 -1.32 -10.01
N LEU A 75 15.92 -1.12 -10.02
CA LEU A 75 15.10 -1.45 -11.19
C LEU A 75 15.10 -0.38 -12.28
N LEU A 76 15.32 0.90 -11.93
CA LEU A 76 15.13 2.01 -12.85
C LEU A 76 16.40 2.83 -13.12
N LEU A 77 17.38 2.82 -12.21
CA LEU A 77 18.57 3.67 -12.29
C LEU A 77 19.86 2.88 -12.54
N ASN A 78 19.95 1.65 -12.01
CA ASN A 78 21.07 0.76 -12.28
C ASN A 78 20.94 0.18 -13.71
N LYS A 79 21.59 0.86 -14.65
CA LYS A 79 21.79 0.39 -16.04
C LYS A 79 22.92 -0.63 -16.13
N GLU A 80 22.88 -1.70 -15.34
CA GLU A 80 23.69 -2.86 -15.70
C GLU A 80 22.92 -3.67 -16.74
N ASP A 81 23.20 -3.33 -18.00
CA ASP A 81 22.92 -4.06 -19.23
C ASP A 81 23.26 -5.55 -19.09
N ASN A 82 22.34 -6.38 -18.59
CA ASN A 82 22.38 -7.84 -18.79
C ASN A 82 20.96 -8.45 -18.75
N GLU A 83 20.16 -8.11 -19.75
CA GLU A 83 19.19 -9.04 -20.33
C GLU A 83 19.37 -9.06 -21.85
N ASN A 84 20.57 -9.47 -22.28
CA ASN A 84 20.68 -10.40 -23.41
C ASN A 84 20.71 -11.81 -22.80
N GLU A 85 19.54 -12.42 -22.62
CA GLU A 85 19.26 -13.85 -22.91
C GLU A 85 17.77 -14.15 -22.84
#